data_AF-A0A4S2HHT4-F1
#
_entry.id   AF-A0A4S2HHT4-F1
#
_cell.length_a   1.000
_cell.length_b   1.000
_cell.length_c   1.000
_cell.angle_alpha   90.00
_cell.angle_beta   90.00
_cell.angle_gamma   90.00
#
_symmetry.space_group_name_H-M   'P 1'
#
loop_
_entity.id
_entity.type
_entity.pdbx_description
1 polymer ?
#
loop_
_entity_poly.entity_id
_entity_poly.type
_entity_poly.pdbx_seq_one_letter_code
_entity_poly.pdbx_strand_id
1 'polypeptide(L)'
;MKGFLEGEFFSGSPKMVVEDEFAEGKECSQSHERAYLAKQNLCRRLGEDEDKDLEILISSMENITKLLSMKMYEYGKNEQRMELVC
;
A
#
# COMPACT_ATOMS: atom_id res chain seq x y z
N MET A 1 -5.94 -14.82 5.14
CA MET A 1 -5.83 -14.07 6.42
C MET A 1 -7.06 -13.20 6.56
N LYS A 2 -7.76 -13.23 7.71
CA LYS A 2 -8.90 -12.33 7.99
C LYS A 2 -8.40 -11.18 8.86
N GLY A 3 -8.14 -10.02 8.25
CA GLY A 3 -7.85 -8.77 8.96
C GLY A 3 -9.07 -7.87 8.87
N PHE A 4 -9.99 -7.98 9.83
CA PHE A 4 -11.10 -7.05 9.99
C PHE A 4 -10.63 -5.99 10.99
N LEU A 5 -10.47 -4.74 10.55
CA LEU A 5 -10.22 -3.60 11.44
C LEU A 5 -11.57 -2.97 11.77
N GLU A 6 -12.10 -3.27 12.95
CA GLU A 6 -13.24 -2.54 13.53
C GLU A 6 -12.75 -1.15 13.96
N GLY A 7 -12.95 -0.17 13.08
CA GLY A 7 -12.78 1.25 13.38
C GLY A 7 -14.05 1.83 14.00
N GLU A 8 -13.90 2.47 15.16
CA GLU A 8 -14.93 3.16 15.92
C GLU A 8 -15.75 4.15 15.07
N PHE A 9 -17.07 4.15 15.28
CA PHE A 9 -18.05 4.94 14.56
C PHE A 9 -17.95 6.43 14.96
N PHE A 10 -17.36 7.27 14.10
CA PHE A 10 -17.56 8.72 14.16
C PHE A 10 -18.78 9.09 13.30
N SER A 11 -19.82 9.63 13.94
CA SER A 11 -21.02 10.14 13.27
C SER A 11 -20.73 11.53 12.66
N GLY A 12 -20.41 11.58 11.37
CA GLY A 12 -20.22 12.87 10.68
C GLY A 12 -19.47 12.82 9.36
N SER A 13 -19.89 11.97 8.42
CA SER A 13 -19.65 12.04 6.96
C SER A 13 -20.21 10.75 6.34
N PRO A 14 -20.60 10.72 5.04
CA PRO A 14 -20.95 9.46 4.40
C PRO A 14 -19.77 8.50 4.57
N LYS A 15 -20.01 7.32 5.16
CA LYS A 15 -18.98 6.30 5.35
C LYS A 15 -18.37 5.98 3.98
N MET A 16 -17.20 6.57 3.72
CA MET A 16 -16.42 6.24 2.55
C MET A 16 -15.91 4.82 2.76
N VAL A 17 -16.49 3.87 2.02
CA VAL A 17 -16.02 2.49 2.03
C VAL A 17 -14.68 2.50 1.31
N VAL A 18 -13.60 2.23 2.05
CA VAL A 18 -12.28 2.05 1.46
C VAL A 18 -12.31 0.75 0.68
N GLU A 19 -12.05 0.83 -0.61
CA GLU A 19 -12.02 -0.33 -1.49
C GLU A 19 -10.75 -1.16 -1.23
N ASP A 20 -10.87 -2.48 -1.28
CA ASP A 20 -9.71 -3.37 -1.18
C ASP A 20 -9.00 -3.41 -2.54
N GLU A 21 -7.92 -2.63 -2.69
CA GLU A 21 -7.12 -2.59 -3.93
C GLU A 21 -6.32 -3.86 -4.20
N PHE A 22 -6.18 -4.75 -3.22
CA PHE A 22 -5.49 -6.03 -3.35
C PHE A 22 -6.43 -7.21 -3.61
N ALA A 23 -7.73 -6.96 -3.75
CA ALA A 23 -8.68 -7.96 -4.18
C ALA A 23 -8.26 -8.60 -5.52
N GLU A 24 -8.62 -9.87 -5.72
CA GLU A 24 -8.22 -10.64 -6.90
C GLU A 24 -8.60 -9.92 -8.21
N GLY A 25 -7.64 -9.84 -9.13
CA GLY A 25 -7.82 -9.22 -10.44
C GLY A 25 -7.60 -7.71 -10.47
N LYS A 26 -7.36 -7.05 -9.33
CA LYS A 26 -7.04 -5.63 -9.28
C LYS A 26 -5.59 -5.32 -9.62
N GLU A 27 -5.33 -4.06 -9.92
CA GLU A 27 -4.01 -3.60 -10.35
C GLU A 27 -2.93 -3.85 -9.28
N CYS A 28 -3.22 -3.58 -7.98
CA CYS A 28 -2.23 -3.85 -6.93
C CYS A 28 -1.99 -5.35 -6.76
N SER A 29 -3.01 -6.21 -6.84
CA SER A 29 -2.83 -7.66 -6.75
C SER A 29 -1.97 -8.19 -7.90
N GLN A 30 -2.26 -7.77 -9.14
CA GLN A 30 -1.54 -8.16 -10.34
C GLN A 30 -0.10 -7.63 -10.35
N SER A 31 0.10 -6.39 -9.89
CA SER A 31 1.44 -5.79 -9.83
C SER A 31 2.30 -6.46 -8.75
N HIS A 32 1.71 -6.79 -7.60
CA HIS A 32 2.37 -7.56 -6.57
C HIS A 32 2.79 -8.96 -7.07
N GLU A 33 1.90 -9.68 -7.76
CA GLU A 33 2.22 -10.98 -8.36
C GLU A 33 3.35 -10.88 -9.39
N ARG A 34 3.30 -9.88 -10.29
CA ARG A 34 4.37 -9.62 -11.27
C ARG A 34 5.72 -9.35 -10.59
N ALA A 35 5.73 -8.54 -9.52
CA ALA A 35 6.94 -8.26 -8.77
C ALA A 35 7.51 -9.53 -8.10
N TYR A 36 6.64 -10.34 -7.50
CA TYR A 36 7.01 -11.62 -6.90
C TYR A 36 7.63 -12.58 -7.92
N LEU A 37 6.98 -12.77 -9.07
CA LEU A 37 7.49 -13.62 -10.15
C LEU A 37 8.81 -13.09 -10.73
N ALA A 38 8.95 -11.77 -10.87
CA ALA A 38 10.20 -11.16 -11.33
C ALA A 38 11.34 -11.44 -10.33
N LYS A 39 11.08 -11.31 -9.02
CA LYS A 39 12.05 -11.65 -7.97
C LYS A 39 12.49 -13.11 -8.08
N GLN A 40 11.54 -14.05 -8.12
CA GLN A 40 11.84 -15.48 -8.20
C GLN A 40 12.66 -15.83 -9.46
N ASN A 41 12.30 -15.26 -10.62
CA ASN A 41 13.03 -15.48 -11.86
C ASN A 41 14.46 -14.95 -11.81
N LEU A 42 14.69 -13.83 -11.11
CA LEU A 42 16.01 -13.25 -10.95
C LEU A 42 16.87 -14.09 -10.00
N CYS A 43 16.35 -14.46 -8.82
CA CYS A 43 17.01 -15.37 -7.88
C CYS A 43 17.45 -16.67 -8.57
N ARG A 44 16.54 -17.30 -9.34
CA ARG A 44 16.84 -18.52 -10.12
C ARG A 44 17.97 -18.33 -11.13
N ARG A 45 18.07 -17.15 -11.77
CA ARG A 45 19.15 -16.84 -12.72
C ARG A 45 20.48 -16.58 -12.05
N LEU A 46 20.47 -16.05 -10.82
CA LEU A 46 21.66 -15.79 -10.02
C LEU A 46 22.17 -17.05 -9.32
N GLY A 47 21.30 -18.06 -9.14
CA GLY A 47 21.63 -19.27 -8.37
C GLY A 47 21.62 -19.05 -6.86
N GLU A 48 21.04 -17.92 -6.43
CA GLU A 48 20.91 -17.49 -5.03
C GLU A 48 19.42 -17.37 -4.72
N ASP A 49 18.98 -17.84 -3.56
CA ASP A 49 17.56 -17.74 -3.17
C ASP A 49 17.16 -16.31 -2.78
N GLU A 50 18.11 -15.52 -2.27
CA GLU A 50 17.92 -14.12 -1.87
C GLU A 50 19.08 -13.24 -2.33
N ASP A 51 18.76 -12.11 -2.97
CA ASP A 51 19.73 -11.08 -3.33
C ASP A 51 19.56 -9.87 -2.41
N LYS A 52 20.64 -9.52 -1.71
CA LYS A 52 20.63 -8.45 -0.71
C LYS A 52 20.31 -7.08 -1.30
N ASP A 53 20.80 -6.79 -2.50
CA ASP A 53 20.57 -5.49 -3.14
C ASP A 53 19.12 -5.38 -3.63
N LEU A 54 18.51 -6.49 -4.07
CA LEU A 54 17.07 -6.53 -4.37
C LEU A 54 16.20 -6.28 -3.14
N GLU A 55 16.52 -6.90 -2.00
CA GLU A 55 15.75 -6.69 -0.77
C GLU A 55 15.90 -5.24 -0.26
N ILE A 56 17.11 -4.65 -0.38
CA ILE A 56 17.32 -3.23 -0.10
C ILE A 56 16.49 -2.35 -1.05
N LEU A 57 16.46 -2.67 -2.34
CA LEU A 57 15.68 -1.91 -3.33
C LEU A 57 14.18 -1.96 -3.01
N ILE A 58 13.62 -3.15 -2.81
CA ILE A 58 12.19 -3.34 -2.53
C ILE A 58 11.80 -2.61 -1.24
N SER A 59 12.52 -2.84 -0.15
CA SER A 59 12.24 -2.20 1.14
C SER A 59 12.39 -0.67 1.09
N SER A 60 13.34 -0.16 0.30
CA SER A 60 13.49 1.29 0.10
C SER A 60 12.28 1.89 -0.62
N MET A 61 11.80 1.22 -1.66
CA MET A 61 10.62 1.66 -2.42
C MET A 61 9.34 1.59 -1.59
N GLU A 62 9.16 0.55 -0.78
CA GLU A 62 8.04 0.44 0.16
C GLU A 62 8.05 1.58 1.19
N ASN A 63 9.23 1.91 1.74
CA ASN A 63 9.37 3.03 2.68
C ASN A 63 9.04 4.38 2.03
N ILE A 64 9.51 4.63 0.80
CA ILE A 64 9.16 5.84 0.04
C ILE A 64 7.64 5.92 -0.15
N THR A 65 7.02 4.83 -0.59
CA THR A 65 5.58 4.76 -0.84
C THR A 65 4.80 5.04 0.44
N LYS A 66 5.18 4.42 1.56
CA LYS A 66 4.57 4.66 2.88
C LYS A 66 4.63 6.13 3.27
N LEU A 67 5.79 6.78 3.13
CA LEU A 67 5.95 8.20 3.46
C LEU A 67 5.05 9.08 2.59
N LEU A 68 4.96 8.81 1.29
CA LEU A 68 4.09 9.55 0.37
C LEU A 68 2.62 9.35 0.72
N SER A 69 2.17 8.11 0.91
CA SER A 69 0.79 7.78 1.27
C SER A 69 0.36 8.44 2.58
N MET A 70 1.22 8.44 3.60
CA MET A 70 0.94 9.12 4.87
C MET A 70 0.79 10.63 4.69
N LYS A 71 1.66 11.27 3.91
CA LYS A 71 1.53 12.71 3.61
C LYS A 71 0.23 13.02 2.87
N MET A 72 -0.15 12.22 1.88
CA MET A 72 -1.40 12.42 1.14
C MET A 72 -2.62 12.26 2.03
N TYR A 73 -2.60 11.28 2.93
CA TYR A 73 -3.65 11.12 3.93
C TYR A 73 -3.76 12.33 4.86
N GLU A 74 -2.63 12.83 5.36
CA GLU A 74 -2.58 14.03 6.19
C GLU A 74 -3.10 15.27 5.45
N TYR A 75 -2.74 15.44 4.17
CA TYR A 75 -3.22 16.54 3.35
C TYR A 75 -4.75 16.50 3.18
N GLY A 76 -5.31 15.34 2.81
CA GLY A 76 -6.76 15.19 2.69
C GLY A 76 -7.50 15.41 4.01
N LYS A 77 -6.95 14.92 5.13
CA LYS A 77 -7.50 15.18 6.47
C LYS A 77 -7.48 16.67 6.84
N ASN A 78 -6.41 17.38 6.51
CA ASN A 78 -6.28 18.80 6.81
C ASN A 78 -7.17 19.66 5.91
N GLU A 79 -7.36 19.28 4.65
CA GLU A 79 -8.28 19.92 3.71
C GLU A 79 -9.73 19.89 4.23
N GLN A 80 -10.22 18.71 4.65
CA GLN A 80 -11.54 18.56 5.27
C GLN A 80 -11.71 19.43 6.53
N ARG A 81 -10.64 19.61 7.31
CA ARG A 81 -10.68 20.45 8.51
C ARG A 81 -10.79 21.94 8.16
N MET A 82 -10.23 22.39 7.04
CA MET A 82 -10.33 23.78 6.59
C MET A 82 -11.73 24.10 6.05
N GLU A 83 -12.38 23.16 5.36
CA GLU A 83 -13.77 23.33 4.88
C GLU A 83 -14.81 23.44 6.00
N LEU A 84 -14.51 22.90 7.20
CA LEU A 84 -15.40 22.98 8.37
C LEU A 84 -15.22 24.26 9.21
N VAL A 85 -14.22 25.09 8.90
CA VAL A 85 -13.87 26.31 9.67
C VAL A 85 -14.17 27.61 8.88
N CYS A 86 -14.52 27.50 7.59
CA CYS A 86 -15.02 28.60 6.76
C CYS A 86 -16.56 28.60 6.69
#